data_AF-A0A2V6NIB4-F1
#
_entry.id   AF-A0A2V6NIB4-F1
#
_cell.length_a   1.000
_cell.length_b   1.000
_cell.length_c   1.000
_cell.angle_alpha   90.00
_cell.angle_beta   90.00
_cell.angle_gamma   90.00
#
_symmetry.space_group_name_H-M   'P 1'
#
loop_
_entity.id
_entity.type
_entity.pdbx_description
1 polymer ?
#
loop_
_entity_poly.entity_id
_entity_poly.type
_entity_poly.pdbx_seq_one_letter_code
_entity_poly.pdbx_strand_id
1 'polypeptide(L)'
;MSRLSLDMTTVRIPTATYRLQFNKNFTFRQAREIVAYLHHLGISDAYASPYFQAGAESLHGYDITDHNKFNAAIGSREDYDAWIAELHAHGMGQIVDFVPNHMGINDPQNIWWQDVLENGPSSLYAPYFDIDWRPLKSDLHDKVLLPILGDQYGRVLERGELRVRFDGGSFSLSYFDHVFPIAPGTYRYILELGLENLAEFRDEDFYAEFQSIRTALEYLPRRTETNPERIKERAREKEIIKKRLERRCAEAPQVQRAIEKAVETINGHVGDPRSFDRLDELLNAQSYRLAFWRVAAEEINYRRFFDVNDLAAIRVELPEVFDAAHKLLLELVASGAITGLRIDHPDGLYRPLEYFEKLQSRCAKALRVPLPKDGRAIYLIVEKILTGDEQLPKNWP
;
A
#
# COMPACT_ATOMS: atom_id res chain seq x y z
N MET A 1 11.28 26.95 35.26
CA MET A 1 12.50 27.56 34.66
C MET A 1 13.57 26.49 34.73
N SER A 2 13.76 25.67 33.71
CA SER A 2 14.43 25.99 32.44
C SER A 2 13.84 25.10 31.34
N ARG A 3 13.30 25.70 30.27
CA ARG A 3 13.12 24.98 29.01
C ARG A 3 14.53 24.86 28.43
N LEU A 4 15.09 23.66 28.38
CA LEU A 4 16.17 23.35 27.45
C LEU A 4 15.58 23.51 26.05
N SER A 5 15.59 24.75 25.55
CA SER A 5 15.44 25.02 24.14
C SER A 5 16.64 24.40 23.47
N LEU A 6 16.46 23.23 22.85
CA LEU A 6 17.35 22.79 21.79
C LEU A 6 17.53 23.98 20.85
N ASP A 7 18.77 24.44 20.71
CA ASP A 7 19.11 25.53 19.81
C ASP A 7 18.80 25.06 18.39
N MET A 8 17.60 25.41 17.89
CA MET A 8 17.10 24.99 16.58
C MET A 8 17.89 25.57 15.40
N THR A 9 19.00 26.27 15.67
CA THR A 9 19.91 26.78 14.62
C THR A 9 21.01 25.80 14.24
N THR A 10 21.24 24.74 15.02
CA THR A 10 22.28 23.72 14.73
C THR A 10 21.67 22.34 14.53
N VAL A 11 22.03 21.70 13.42
CA VAL A 11 21.59 20.32 13.12
C VAL A 11 22.14 19.38 14.18
N ARG A 12 21.26 18.58 14.80
CA ARG A 12 21.68 17.54 15.75
C ARG A 12 22.46 16.47 14.99
N ILE A 13 23.73 16.29 15.35
CA ILE A 13 24.58 15.19 14.84
C ILE A 13 24.76 14.19 15.97
N PRO A 14 24.32 12.93 15.79
CA PRO A 14 24.52 11.86 16.77
C PRO A 14 26.00 11.62 17.06
N THR A 15 26.36 11.42 18.33
CA THR A 15 27.71 10.96 18.72
C THR A 15 27.79 9.43 18.80
N ALA A 16 26.70 8.77 19.17
CA ALA A 16 26.57 7.31 19.19
C ALA A 16 25.11 6.91 18.95
N THR A 17 24.90 5.97 18.04
CA THR A 17 23.56 5.47 17.69
C THR A 17 23.35 4.04 18.19
N TYR A 18 22.13 3.71 18.58
CA TYR A 18 21.75 2.34 18.96
C TYR A 18 20.55 1.87 18.15
N ARG A 19 20.72 0.80 17.35
CA ARG A 19 19.68 0.27 16.48
C ARG A 19 18.62 -0.50 17.28
N LEU A 20 17.37 -0.07 17.18
CA LEU A 20 16.19 -0.72 17.76
C LEU A 20 15.36 -1.39 16.67
N GLN A 21 15.07 -2.68 16.85
CA GLN A 21 14.26 -3.48 15.93
C GLN A 21 12.82 -3.54 16.43
N PHE A 22 11.98 -2.62 15.97
CA PHE A 22 10.56 -2.58 16.33
C PHE A 22 9.76 -3.66 15.61
N ASN A 23 8.88 -4.33 16.36
CA ASN A 23 7.89 -5.29 15.90
C ASN A 23 6.90 -5.59 17.04
N LYS A 24 6.00 -6.56 16.83
CA LYS A 24 5.02 -6.96 17.85
C LYS A 24 5.61 -7.43 19.19
N ASN A 25 6.87 -7.85 19.22
CA ASN A 25 7.57 -8.32 20.42
C ASN A 25 8.47 -7.25 21.06
N PHE A 26 8.78 -6.17 20.32
CA PHE A 26 9.55 -5.02 20.80
C PHE A 26 8.90 -3.72 20.30
N THR A 27 8.05 -3.16 21.15
CA THR A 27 7.12 -2.04 20.91
C THR A 27 7.69 -0.71 21.39
N PHE A 28 7.00 0.40 21.11
CA PHE A 28 7.36 1.71 21.68
C PHE A 28 7.39 1.72 23.21
N ARG A 29 6.50 0.94 23.86
CA ARG A 29 6.48 0.81 25.33
C ARG A 29 7.75 0.17 25.86
N GLN A 30 8.18 -0.93 25.25
CA GLN A 30 9.42 -1.62 25.63
C GLN A 30 10.67 -0.79 25.28
N ALA A 31 10.65 -0.07 24.15
CA ALA A 31 11.72 0.86 23.82
C ALA A 31 11.85 2.00 24.85
N ARG A 32 10.74 2.49 25.40
CA ARG A 32 10.72 3.48 26.48
C ARG A 32 11.41 2.97 27.75
N GLU A 33 11.15 1.71 28.13
CA GLU A 33 11.71 1.12 29.35
C GLU A 33 13.24 1.05 29.37
N ILE A 34 13.87 0.98 28.19
CA ILE A 34 15.33 0.88 28.08
C ILE A 34 16.04 2.22 27.85
N VAL A 35 15.32 3.35 27.74
CA VAL A 35 15.95 4.66 27.42
C VAL A 35 16.99 5.06 28.47
N ALA A 36 16.67 4.93 29.76
CA ALA A 36 17.61 5.26 30.83
C ALA A 36 18.87 4.39 30.79
N TYR A 37 18.73 3.11 30.41
CA TYR A 37 19.86 2.22 30.20
C TYR A 37 20.73 2.67 29.01
N LEU A 38 20.12 3.01 27.87
CA LEU A 38 20.84 3.48 26.69
C LEU A 38 21.58 4.80 26.96
N HIS A 39 20.95 5.73 27.70
CA HIS A 39 21.61 6.96 28.13
C HIS A 39 22.82 6.67 29.03
N HIS A 40 22.70 5.75 30.01
CA HIS A 40 23.83 5.36 30.87
C HIS A 40 24.96 4.68 30.10
N LEU A 41 24.64 3.93 29.04
CA LEU A 41 25.60 3.35 28.12
C LEU A 41 26.36 4.41 27.29
N GLY A 42 25.84 5.64 27.21
CA GLY A 42 26.43 6.75 26.46
C GLY A 42 25.87 6.91 25.05
N ILE A 43 24.73 6.29 24.73
CA ILE A 43 24.05 6.46 23.45
C ILE A 43 23.43 7.86 23.38
N SER A 44 23.64 8.57 22.27
CA SER A 44 23.04 9.88 22.05
C SER A 44 21.71 9.78 21.32
N ASP A 45 21.55 8.83 20.40
CA ASP A 45 20.38 8.77 19.53
C ASP A 45 19.92 7.33 19.32
N ALA A 46 18.61 7.11 19.45
CA ALA A 46 18.00 5.84 19.07
C ALA A 46 17.88 5.78 17.55
N TYR A 47 18.41 4.72 16.93
CA TYR A 47 18.19 4.44 15.51
C TYR A 47 17.06 3.42 15.37
N ALA A 48 15.85 3.90 15.09
CA ALA A 48 14.67 3.07 14.96
C ALA A 48 14.62 2.37 13.60
N SER A 49 14.30 1.08 13.57
CA SER A 49 13.77 0.41 12.37
C SER A 49 12.47 1.07 11.89
N PRO A 50 12.02 0.79 10.66
CA PRO A 50 10.76 1.35 10.19
C PRO A 50 9.62 0.95 11.14
N TYR A 51 8.78 1.92 11.49
CA TYR A 51 7.63 1.74 12.38
C TYR A 51 6.31 2.22 11.76
N PHE A 52 6.34 2.54 10.47
CA PHE A 52 5.14 2.81 9.67
C PHE A 52 4.37 1.50 9.44
N GLN A 53 3.09 1.60 9.10
CA GLN A 53 2.24 0.43 8.93
C GLN A 53 2.83 -0.49 7.86
N ALA A 54 3.08 -1.74 8.27
CA ALA A 54 3.59 -2.82 7.44
C ALA A 54 2.63 -4.01 7.50
N GLY A 55 2.99 -5.13 6.87
CA GLY A 55 2.22 -6.37 6.96
C GLY A 55 1.98 -6.79 8.42
N ALA A 56 0.81 -7.37 8.70
CA ALA A 56 0.40 -7.74 10.06
C ALA A 56 1.42 -8.61 10.82
N GLU A 57 2.12 -9.50 10.11
CA GLU A 57 3.14 -10.40 10.67
C GLU A 57 4.58 -9.90 10.49
N SER A 58 4.77 -8.67 10.01
CA SER A 58 6.09 -8.11 9.77
C SER A 58 6.89 -7.99 11.07
N LEU A 59 8.11 -8.53 11.04
CA LEU A 59 9.08 -8.40 12.14
C LEU A 59 10.16 -7.34 11.87
N HIS A 60 10.16 -6.74 10.67
CA HIS A 60 11.21 -5.85 10.19
C HIS A 60 10.72 -4.49 9.70
N GLY A 61 9.46 -4.39 9.21
CA GLY A 61 8.83 -3.13 8.82
C GLY A 61 9.24 -2.59 7.44
N TYR A 62 9.87 -3.37 6.57
CA TYR A 62 10.28 -2.91 5.23
C TYR A 62 9.18 -3.10 4.16
N ASP A 63 8.21 -3.97 4.45
CA ASP A 63 7.00 -4.24 3.70
C ASP A 63 5.88 -3.23 4.01
N ILE A 64 6.18 -1.93 3.87
CA ILE A 64 5.27 -0.83 4.21
C ILE A 64 3.98 -0.91 3.38
N THR A 65 2.83 -0.89 4.05
CA THR A 65 1.50 -0.89 3.44
C THR A 65 0.84 0.49 3.52
N ASP A 66 1.23 1.33 4.50
CA ASP A 66 0.83 2.74 4.60
C ASP A 66 1.90 3.59 5.31
N HIS A 67 2.54 4.49 4.58
CA HIS A 67 3.55 5.41 5.12
C HIS A 67 2.97 6.46 6.09
N ASN A 68 1.65 6.63 6.15
CA ASN A 68 0.98 7.68 6.91
C ASN A 68 0.28 7.19 8.17
N LYS A 69 0.59 5.96 8.59
CA LYS A 69 0.06 5.34 9.80
C LYS A 69 1.18 4.65 10.56
N PHE A 70 1.14 4.71 11.89
CA PHE A 70 2.00 3.86 12.73
C PHE A 70 1.55 2.40 12.63
N ASN A 71 2.50 1.47 12.66
CA ASN A 71 2.16 0.06 12.71
C ASN A 71 1.42 -0.26 14.01
N ALA A 72 0.17 -0.70 13.89
CA ALA A 72 -0.67 -1.04 15.03
C ALA A 72 -0.06 -2.12 15.94
N ALA A 73 0.79 -3.01 15.40
CA ALA A 73 1.48 -4.03 16.18
C ALA A 73 2.64 -3.48 17.02
N ILE A 74 3.20 -2.31 16.67
CA ILE A 74 4.31 -1.66 17.39
C ILE A 74 3.80 -0.73 18.50
N GLY A 75 2.64 -0.07 18.31
CA GLY A 75 2.02 0.74 19.34
C GLY A 75 1.18 1.89 18.78
N SER A 76 0.48 2.59 19.68
CA SER A 76 -0.34 3.75 19.31
C SER A 76 0.48 5.03 19.18
N ARG A 77 -0.18 6.12 18.75
CA ARG A 77 0.43 7.46 18.74
C ARG A 77 0.87 7.88 20.14
N GLU A 78 0.05 7.59 21.15
CA GLU A 78 0.34 7.90 22.55
C GLU A 78 1.57 7.14 23.05
N ASP A 79 1.73 5.87 22.64
CA ASP A 79 2.91 5.09 22.98
C ASP A 79 4.19 5.66 22.34
N TYR A 80 4.10 6.06 21.07
CA TYR A 80 5.20 6.75 20.37
C TYR A 80 5.56 8.07 21.05
N ASP A 81 4.58 8.94 21.31
CA ASP A 81 4.82 10.24 21.92
C ASP A 81 5.42 10.09 23.34
N ALA A 82 5.01 9.06 24.09
CA ALA A 82 5.58 8.76 25.40
C ALA A 82 7.04 8.27 25.32
N TRP A 83 7.40 7.49 24.29
CA TRP A 83 8.78 7.07 24.05
C TRP A 83 9.67 8.26 23.65
N ILE A 84 9.18 9.13 22.76
CA ILE A 84 9.87 10.38 22.37
C ILE A 84 10.09 11.28 23.57
N ALA A 85 9.09 11.45 24.43
CA ALA A 85 9.22 12.26 25.65
C ALA A 85 10.33 11.73 26.58
N GLU A 86 10.45 10.41 26.70
CA GLU A 86 11.50 9.77 27.51
C GLU A 86 12.89 9.98 26.91
N LEU A 87 13.05 9.86 25.59
CA LEU A 87 14.30 10.17 24.89
C LEU A 87 14.69 11.63 25.15
N HIS A 88 13.76 12.57 24.98
CA HIS A 88 14.01 13.99 25.21
C HIS A 88 14.36 14.30 26.67
N ALA A 89 13.75 13.62 27.64
CA ALA A 89 14.09 13.76 29.06
C ALA A 89 15.56 13.39 29.35
N HIS A 90 16.15 12.53 28.52
CA HIS A 90 17.56 12.13 28.58
C HIS A 90 18.45 12.86 27.56
N GLY A 91 17.94 13.92 26.90
CA GLY A 91 18.68 14.66 25.87
C GLY A 91 19.03 13.84 24.62
N MET A 92 18.37 12.69 24.44
CA MET A 92 18.55 11.78 23.31
C MET A 92 17.68 12.20 22.12
N GLY A 93 18.15 11.88 20.91
CA GLY A 93 17.40 12.08 19.67
C GLY A 93 16.97 10.76 19.03
N GLN A 94 16.34 10.86 17.86
CA GLN A 94 15.86 9.72 17.10
C GLN A 94 16.25 9.84 15.63
N ILE A 95 16.84 8.76 15.10
CA ILE A 95 17.00 8.51 13.67
C ILE A 95 15.95 7.49 13.26
N VAL A 96 15.08 7.81 12.31
CA VAL A 96 14.16 6.81 11.75
C VAL A 96 14.71 6.22 10.45
N ASP A 97 14.55 4.92 10.30
CA ASP A 97 14.72 4.21 9.03
C ASP A 97 13.48 4.37 8.15
N PHE A 98 13.65 4.95 6.97
CA PHE A 98 12.57 5.25 6.03
C PHE A 98 12.75 4.51 4.71
N VAL A 99 11.66 3.97 4.19
CA VAL A 99 11.62 3.10 2.99
C VAL A 99 10.90 3.82 1.84
N PRO A 100 11.63 4.54 0.97
CA PRO A 100 11.02 5.29 -0.13
C PRO A 100 10.92 4.51 -1.44
N ASN A 101 11.64 3.39 -1.59
CA ASN A 101 11.73 2.72 -2.88
C ASN A 101 10.50 1.86 -3.21
N HIS A 102 9.88 1.25 -2.20
CA HIS A 102 8.90 0.18 -2.40
C HIS A 102 7.87 0.10 -1.28
N MET A 103 6.81 -0.67 -1.52
CA MET A 103 5.74 -0.99 -0.59
C MET A 103 5.40 -2.47 -0.60
N GLY A 104 4.96 -2.99 0.55
CA GLY A 104 4.38 -4.33 0.68
C GLY A 104 3.03 -4.42 -0.03
N ILE A 105 2.88 -5.39 -0.93
CA ILE A 105 1.68 -5.58 -1.76
C ILE A 105 0.87 -6.84 -1.45
N ASN A 106 1.34 -7.64 -0.48
CA ASN A 106 0.68 -8.88 -0.07
C ASN A 106 -0.45 -8.65 0.96
N ASP A 107 -0.43 -7.53 1.68
CA ASP A 107 -1.44 -7.16 2.66
C ASP A 107 -2.54 -6.28 2.04
N PRO A 108 -3.84 -6.62 2.20
CA PRO A 108 -4.95 -5.82 1.67
C PRO A 108 -5.06 -4.41 2.28
N GLN A 109 -4.32 -4.09 3.35
CA GLN A 109 -4.24 -2.74 3.90
C GLN A 109 -3.51 -1.75 2.99
N ASN A 110 -2.74 -2.21 1.99
CA ASN A 110 -2.16 -1.31 1.00
C ASN A 110 -3.24 -0.78 0.03
N ILE A 111 -3.90 0.30 0.43
CA ILE A 111 -5.02 0.90 -0.31
C ILE A 111 -4.61 1.37 -1.71
N TRP A 112 -3.35 1.77 -1.92
CA TRP A 112 -2.86 2.21 -3.22
C TRP A 112 -2.80 1.03 -4.17
N TRP A 113 -2.21 -0.08 -3.72
CA TRP A 113 -2.11 -1.30 -4.52
C TRP A 113 -3.49 -1.91 -4.78
N GLN A 114 -4.35 -1.97 -3.77
CA GLN A 114 -5.71 -2.49 -3.93
C GLN A 114 -6.52 -1.67 -4.94
N ASP A 115 -6.43 -0.33 -4.93
CA ASP A 115 -7.09 0.49 -5.94
C ASP A 115 -6.51 0.28 -7.35
N VAL A 116 -5.20 0.03 -7.48
CA VAL A 116 -4.57 -0.36 -8.75
C VAL A 116 -5.09 -1.71 -9.25
N LEU A 117 -5.20 -2.72 -8.39
CA LEU A 117 -5.75 -4.01 -8.78
C LEU A 117 -7.24 -3.90 -9.17
N GLU A 118 -8.00 -3.04 -8.49
CA GLU A 118 -9.42 -2.83 -8.77
C GLU A 118 -9.67 -2.05 -10.07
N ASN A 119 -8.81 -1.07 -10.39
CA ASN A 119 -9.07 -0.10 -11.47
C ASN A 119 -8.08 -0.14 -12.63
N GLY A 120 -6.98 -0.88 -12.53
CA GLY A 120 -5.95 -0.95 -13.56
C GLY A 120 -5.35 0.42 -13.88
N PRO A 121 -5.08 0.74 -15.17
CA PRO A 121 -4.58 2.05 -15.60
C PRO A 121 -5.43 3.24 -15.16
N SER A 122 -6.72 3.05 -14.89
CA SER A 122 -7.62 4.11 -14.39
C SER A 122 -7.62 4.28 -12.87
N SER A 123 -6.68 3.68 -12.14
CA SER A 123 -6.47 3.97 -10.73
C SER A 123 -5.87 5.36 -10.53
N LEU A 124 -6.29 6.05 -9.45
CA LEU A 124 -5.62 7.30 -9.02
C LEU A 124 -4.16 7.05 -8.59
N TYR A 125 -3.86 5.81 -8.22
CA TYR A 125 -2.54 5.35 -7.78
C TYR A 125 -1.81 4.54 -8.86
N ALA A 126 -2.36 4.36 -10.06
CA ALA A 126 -1.62 3.71 -11.16
C ALA A 126 -0.26 4.39 -11.43
N PRO A 127 -0.14 5.74 -11.39
CA PRO A 127 1.16 6.40 -11.54
C PRO A 127 2.10 6.22 -10.35
N TYR A 128 1.60 5.79 -9.18
CA TYR A 128 2.40 5.69 -7.95
C TYR A 128 3.36 4.50 -8.00
N PHE A 129 3.01 3.44 -8.74
CA PHE A 129 3.83 2.25 -8.89
C PHE A 129 4.51 2.24 -10.25
N ASP A 130 5.66 1.57 -10.31
CA ASP A 130 6.41 1.39 -11.55
C ASP A 130 5.95 0.13 -12.28
N ILE A 131 4.84 0.26 -13.02
CA ILE A 131 4.16 -0.81 -13.75
C ILE A 131 4.30 -0.57 -15.25
N ASP A 132 4.80 -1.57 -15.98
CA ASP A 132 4.69 -1.63 -17.43
C ASP A 132 3.31 -2.16 -17.82
N TRP A 133 2.43 -1.24 -18.21
CA TRP A 133 1.06 -1.55 -18.65
C TRP A 133 0.97 -2.12 -20.07
N ARG A 134 2.07 -2.09 -20.84
CA ARG A 134 2.12 -2.60 -22.21
C ARG A 134 3.38 -3.46 -22.44
N PRO A 135 3.53 -4.56 -21.66
CA PRO A 135 4.66 -5.46 -21.84
C PRO A 135 4.53 -6.22 -23.17
N LEU A 136 5.62 -6.85 -23.62
CA LEU A 136 5.66 -7.59 -24.90
C LEU A 136 4.56 -8.65 -25.06
N LYS A 137 4.11 -9.24 -23.95
CA LYS A 137 3.03 -10.23 -23.94
C LYS A 137 1.68 -9.52 -23.96
N SER A 138 1.02 -9.54 -25.12
CA SER A 138 -0.27 -8.86 -25.34
C SER A 138 -1.37 -9.23 -24.34
N ASP A 139 -1.35 -10.46 -23.83
CA ASP A 139 -2.32 -10.93 -22.82
C ASP A 139 -2.19 -10.20 -21.47
N LEU A 140 -1.09 -9.49 -21.24
CA LEU A 140 -0.83 -8.69 -20.05
C LEU A 140 -1.07 -7.19 -20.27
N HIS A 141 -1.49 -6.76 -21.47
CA HIS A 141 -1.85 -5.37 -21.69
C HIS A 141 -2.94 -4.94 -20.70
N ASP A 142 -2.70 -3.80 -20.05
CA ASP A 142 -3.57 -3.20 -19.04
C ASP A 142 -3.86 -4.11 -17.83
N LYS A 143 -2.97 -5.07 -17.55
CA LYS A 143 -3.06 -6.00 -16.40
C LYS A 143 -1.77 -6.06 -15.60
N VAL A 144 -1.90 -6.28 -14.29
CA VAL A 144 -0.76 -6.59 -13.40
C VAL A 144 -0.60 -8.11 -13.26
N LEU A 145 0.58 -8.65 -13.53
CA LEU A 145 0.87 -10.07 -13.31
C LEU A 145 1.24 -10.35 -11.86
N LEU A 146 0.48 -11.21 -11.18
CA LEU A 146 0.70 -11.60 -9.78
C LEU A 146 1.10 -13.09 -9.69
N PRO A 147 2.39 -13.42 -9.54
CA PRO A 147 2.87 -14.80 -9.48
C PRO A 147 2.77 -15.36 -8.06
N ILE A 148 1.53 -15.63 -7.62
CA ILE A 148 1.20 -16.03 -6.24
C ILE A 148 0.57 -17.42 -6.12
N LEU A 149 0.10 -18.00 -7.23
CA LEU A 149 -0.62 -19.26 -7.19
C LEU A 149 0.35 -20.39 -6.88
N GLY A 150 -0.08 -21.39 -6.12
CA GLY A 150 0.73 -22.55 -5.71
C GLY A 150 0.86 -23.64 -6.78
N ASP A 151 0.03 -23.60 -7.81
CA ASP A 151 0.04 -24.51 -8.98
C ASP A 151 -0.46 -23.72 -10.21
N GLN A 152 -0.60 -24.40 -11.36
CA GLN A 152 -1.15 -23.83 -12.58
C GLN A 152 -2.58 -23.33 -12.37
N TYR A 153 -2.89 -22.14 -12.94
CA TYR A 153 -4.17 -21.46 -12.81
C TYR A 153 -5.40 -22.37 -12.98
N GLY A 154 -5.47 -23.16 -14.06
CA GLY A 154 -6.62 -24.02 -14.32
C GLY A 154 -6.84 -25.08 -13.23
N ARG A 155 -5.76 -25.63 -12.64
CA ARG A 155 -5.86 -26.60 -11.54
C ARG A 155 -6.34 -25.95 -10.26
N VAL A 156 -5.82 -24.76 -9.94
CA VAL A 156 -6.23 -23.97 -8.78
C VAL A 156 -7.71 -23.60 -8.89
N LEU A 157 -8.14 -23.19 -10.09
CA LEU A 157 -9.53 -22.90 -10.41
C LEU A 157 -10.44 -24.13 -10.19
N GLU A 158 -10.13 -25.26 -10.83
CA GLU A 158 -10.95 -26.49 -10.76
C GLU A 158 -10.98 -27.15 -9.37
N ARG A 159 -9.99 -26.85 -8.50
CA ARG A 159 -9.99 -27.26 -7.08
C ARG A 159 -10.88 -26.37 -6.21
N GLY A 160 -11.46 -25.30 -6.76
CA GLY A 160 -12.30 -24.37 -6.01
C GLY A 160 -11.53 -23.53 -4.98
N GLU A 161 -10.21 -23.39 -5.16
CA GLU A 161 -9.33 -22.62 -4.25
C GLU A 161 -9.50 -21.10 -4.46
N LEU A 162 -9.95 -20.68 -5.65
CA LEU A 162 -10.32 -19.31 -5.98
C LEU A 162 -11.81 -19.11 -5.73
N ARG A 163 -12.17 -18.23 -4.80
CA ARG A 163 -13.58 -17.98 -4.46
C ARG A 163 -13.90 -16.50 -4.41
N VAL A 164 -14.88 -16.09 -5.21
CA VAL A 164 -15.53 -14.78 -5.13
C VAL A 164 -16.36 -14.72 -3.84
N ARG A 165 -16.29 -13.59 -3.15
CA ARG A 165 -17.07 -13.24 -1.96
C ARG A 165 -17.75 -11.91 -2.19
N PHE A 166 -18.87 -11.71 -1.51
CA PHE A 166 -19.59 -10.44 -1.47
C PHE A 166 -19.63 -9.94 -0.02
N ASP A 167 -19.21 -8.70 0.20
CA ASP A 167 -19.23 -8.05 1.51
C ASP A 167 -19.45 -6.55 1.34
N GLY A 168 -20.40 -5.97 2.09
CA GLY A 168 -20.62 -4.52 2.15
C GLY A 168 -20.75 -3.83 0.79
N GLY A 169 -21.46 -4.41 -0.18
CA GLY A 169 -21.63 -3.82 -1.52
C GLY A 169 -20.42 -3.97 -2.46
N SER A 170 -19.41 -4.75 -2.07
CA SER A 170 -18.21 -5.02 -2.85
C SER A 170 -17.99 -6.51 -3.07
N PHE A 171 -17.34 -6.86 -4.18
CA PHE A 171 -16.92 -8.22 -4.47
C PHE A 171 -15.41 -8.33 -4.39
N SER A 172 -14.93 -9.44 -3.82
CA SER A 172 -13.51 -9.77 -3.73
C SER A 172 -13.27 -11.21 -4.15
N LEU A 173 -12.08 -11.49 -4.64
CA LEU A 173 -11.57 -12.82 -4.90
C LEU A 173 -10.67 -13.21 -3.73
N SER A 174 -10.93 -14.39 -3.16
CA SER A 174 -10.08 -15.00 -2.13
C SER A 174 -9.28 -16.16 -2.69
N TYR A 175 -8.02 -16.25 -2.29
CA TYR A 175 -7.13 -17.38 -2.52
C TYR A 175 -6.32 -17.62 -1.24
N PHE A 176 -6.75 -18.58 -0.43
CA PHE A 176 -6.28 -18.74 0.96
C PHE A 176 -6.36 -17.41 1.74
N ASP A 177 -5.23 -16.90 2.22
CA ASP A 177 -5.12 -15.65 2.98
C ASP A 177 -5.07 -14.40 2.08
N HIS A 178 -4.93 -14.57 0.77
CA HIS A 178 -4.91 -13.46 -0.17
C HIS A 178 -6.31 -13.00 -0.55
N VAL A 179 -6.49 -11.68 -0.61
CA VAL A 179 -7.74 -11.04 -1.02
C VAL A 179 -7.45 -10.02 -2.13
N PHE A 180 -8.16 -10.16 -3.25
CA PHE A 180 -8.07 -9.27 -4.40
C PHE A 180 -9.41 -8.60 -4.65
N PRO A 181 -9.45 -7.34 -5.07
CA PRO A 181 -10.70 -6.68 -5.38
C PRO A 181 -11.22 -7.21 -6.72
N ILE A 182 -12.54 -7.24 -6.90
CA ILE A 182 -13.15 -7.41 -8.23
C ILE A 182 -13.42 -6.03 -8.81
N ALA A 183 -13.09 -5.83 -10.09
CA ALA A 183 -13.31 -4.56 -10.76
C ALA A 183 -14.83 -4.22 -10.81
N PRO A 184 -15.25 -3.03 -10.36
CA PRO A 184 -16.67 -2.67 -10.28
C PRO A 184 -17.43 -2.86 -11.59
N GLY A 185 -16.83 -2.49 -12.73
CA GLY A 185 -17.45 -2.68 -14.05
C GLY A 185 -17.75 -4.15 -14.41
N THR A 186 -17.11 -5.12 -13.74
CA THR A 186 -17.38 -6.55 -13.92
C THR A 186 -18.42 -7.10 -12.96
N TYR A 187 -18.86 -6.32 -11.95
CA TYR A 187 -19.97 -6.70 -11.07
C TYR A 187 -21.24 -6.99 -11.88
N ARG A 188 -21.40 -6.35 -13.04
CA ARG A 188 -22.54 -6.56 -13.94
C ARG A 188 -22.78 -8.03 -14.29
N TYR A 189 -21.73 -8.86 -14.43
CA TYR A 189 -21.85 -10.29 -14.69
C TYR A 189 -22.51 -11.03 -13.52
N ILE A 190 -22.18 -10.61 -12.29
CA ILE A 190 -22.73 -11.18 -11.06
C ILE A 190 -24.16 -10.68 -10.85
N LEU A 191 -24.40 -9.38 -11.03
CA LEU A 191 -25.72 -8.78 -10.82
C LEU A 191 -26.74 -9.21 -11.89
N GLU A 192 -26.29 -9.61 -13.08
CA GLU A 192 -27.15 -10.21 -14.10
C GLU A 192 -27.75 -11.54 -13.62
N LEU A 193 -26.93 -12.45 -13.08
CA LEU A 193 -27.41 -13.67 -12.41
C LEU A 193 -28.27 -13.34 -11.18
N GLY A 194 -27.92 -12.28 -10.44
CA GLY A 194 -28.73 -11.78 -9.33
C GLY A 194 -30.14 -11.37 -9.78
N LEU A 195 -30.28 -10.69 -10.92
CA LEU A 195 -31.58 -10.31 -11.47
C LEU A 195 -32.38 -11.53 -11.94
N GLU A 196 -31.73 -12.52 -12.54
CA GLU A 196 -32.38 -13.80 -12.88
C GLU A 196 -32.92 -14.50 -11.63
N ASN A 197 -32.15 -14.51 -10.55
CA ASN A 197 -32.56 -15.05 -9.24
C ASN A 197 -33.70 -14.23 -8.58
N LEU A 198 -33.94 -13.00 -9.01
CA LEU A 198 -35.03 -12.13 -8.55
C LEU A 198 -36.21 -12.05 -9.53
N ALA A 199 -36.29 -12.94 -10.52
CA ALA A 199 -37.28 -12.85 -11.59
C ALA A 199 -38.75 -12.84 -11.11
N GLU A 200 -39.04 -13.41 -9.94
CA GLU A 200 -40.37 -13.41 -9.31
C GLU A 200 -40.73 -12.06 -8.65
N PHE A 201 -39.74 -11.19 -8.43
CA PHE A 201 -39.89 -9.90 -7.75
C PHE A 201 -39.82 -8.71 -8.73
N ARG A 202 -40.08 -8.92 -10.02
CA ARG A 202 -39.93 -7.89 -11.07
C ARG A 202 -40.75 -6.61 -10.86
N ASP A 203 -41.89 -6.74 -10.19
CA ASP A 203 -42.80 -5.64 -9.92
C ASP A 203 -42.46 -4.88 -8.62
N GLU A 204 -41.45 -5.33 -7.87
CA GLU A 204 -41.02 -4.70 -6.63
C GLU A 204 -40.06 -3.52 -6.89
N ASP A 205 -40.20 -2.44 -6.12
CA ASP A 205 -39.36 -1.24 -6.26
C ASP A 205 -37.86 -1.55 -6.11
N PHE A 206 -37.51 -2.53 -5.28
CA PHE A 206 -36.13 -2.93 -5.05
C PHE A 206 -35.49 -3.59 -6.28
N TYR A 207 -36.29 -4.25 -7.13
CA TYR A 207 -35.82 -4.85 -8.37
C TYR A 207 -35.42 -3.76 -9.37
N ALA A 208 -36.23 -2.71 -9.50
CA ALA A 208 -35.93 -1.57 -10.37
C ALA A 208 -34.66 -0.82 -9.94
N GLU A 209 -34.45 -0.60 -8.63
CA GLU A 209 -33.19 -0.01 -8.15
C GLU A 209 -32.00 -0.94 -8.36
N PHE A 210 -32.15 -2.24 -8.15
CA PHE A 210 -31.07 -3.21 -8.41
C PHE A 210 -30.67 -3.24 -9.89
N GLN A 211 -31.65 -3.17 -10.80
CA GLN A 211 -31.40 -3.01 -12.24
C GLN A 211 -30.70 -1.68 -12.55
N SER A 212 -31.11 -0.58 -11.91
CA SER A 212 -30.44 0.73 -12.04
C SER A 212 -28.98 0.69 -11.58
N ILE A 213 -28.68 -0.01 -10.48
CA ILE A 213 -27.30 -0.23 -10.00
C ILE A 213 -26.46 -0.95 -11.05
N ARG A 214 -26.97 -2.05 -11.61
CA ARG A 214 -26.30 -2.78 -12.72
C ARG A 214 -26.02 -1.87 -13.91
N THR A 215 -27.02 -1.10 -14.34
CA THR A 215 -26.87 -0.14 -15.46
C THR A 215 -25.81 0.91 -15.14
N ALA A 216 -25.76 1.45 -13.92
CA ALA A 216 -24.73 2.42 -13.54
C ALA A 216 -23.31 1.85 -13.65
N LEU A 217 -23.10 0.56 -13.35
CA LEU A 217 -21.80 -0.11 -13.50
C LEU A 217 -21.35 -0.22 -14.96
N GLU A 218 -22.30 -0.34 -15.90
CA GLU A 218 -22.02 -0.38 -17.34
C GLU A 218 -21.50 0.97 -17.87
N TYR A 219 -22.01 2.07 -17.32
CA TYR A 219 -21.60 3.43 -17.71
C TYR A 219 -20.33 3.94 -17.02
N LEU A 220 -19.74 3.17 -16.08
CA LEU A 220 -18.46 3.55 -15.50
C LEU A 220 -17.40 3.72 -16.60
N PRO A 221 -16.58 4.78 -16.54
CA PRO A 221 -15.42 4.89 -17.42
C PRO A 221 -14.60 3.60 -17.38
N ARG A 222 -14.14 3.12 -18.54
CA ARG A 222 -13.40 1.85 -18.64
C ARG A 222 -12.16 1.87 -17.75
N ARG A 223 -11.73 0.70 -17.26
CA ARG A 223 -10.50 0.57 -16.44
C ARG A 223 -9.19 0.93 -17.18
N THR A 224 -9.26 1.06 -18.50
CA THR A 224 -8.14 1.43 -19.38
C THR A 224 -8.16 2.91 -19.76
N GLU A 225 -9.08 3.68 -19.19
CA GLU A 225 -9.18 5.12 -19.42
C GLU A 225 -8.00 5.84 -18.75
N THR A 226 -7.39 6.77 -19.48
CA THR A 226 -6.22 7.53 -19.03
C THR A 226 -6.52 9.02 -18.90
N ASN A 227 -7.71 9.48 -19.34
CA ASN A 227 -8.12 10.86 -19.15
C ASN A 227 -8.34 11.17 -17.64
N PRO A 228 -7.66 12.18 -17.06
CA PRO A 228 -7.73 12.47 -15.63
C PRO A 228 -9.13 12.76 -15.09
N GLU A 229 -10.00 13.43 -15.85
CA GLU A 229 -11.36 13.75 -15.40
C GLU A 229 -12.24 12.51 -15.39
N ARG A 230 -12.07 11.62 -16.37
CA ARG A 230 -12.76 10.32 -16.42
C ARG A 230 -12.26 9.37 -15.34
N ILE A 231 -10.97 9.42 -14.99
CA ILE A 231 -10.41 8.67 -13.84
C ILE A 231 -11.07 9.14 -12.53
N LYS A 232 -11.15 10.45 -12.31
CA LYS A 232 -11.82 11.02 -11.12
C LYS A 232 -13.31 10.65 -11.08
N GLU A 233 -13.99 10.71 -12.22
CA GLU A 233 -15.37 10.26 -12.35
C GLU A 233 -15.51 8.78 -11.95
N ARG A 234 -14.68 7.89 -12.52
CA ARG A 234 -14.68 6.46 -12.16
C ARG A 234 -14.45 6.26 -10.67
N ALA A 235 -13.45 6.93 -10.09
CA ALA A 235 -13.10 6.80 -8.67
C ALA A 235 -14.24 7.22 -7.75
N ARG A 236 -15.01 8.26 -8.11
CA ARG A 236 -16.18 8.71 -7.35
C ARG A 236 -17.38 7.80 -7.55
N GLU A 237 -17.76 7.55 -8.81
CA GLU A 237 -18.99 6.82 -9.14
C GLU A 237 -18.93 5.36 -8.68
N LYS A 238 -17.76 4.70 -8.72
CA LYS A 238 -17.64 3.32 -8.21
C LYS A 238 -18.05 3.21 -6.75
N GLU A 239 -17.65 4.19 -5.92
CA GLU A 239 -17.93 4.17 -4.48
C GLU A 239 -19.39 4.53 -4.18
N ILE A 240 -19.99 5.43 -4.98
CA ILE A 240 -21.43 5.71 -4.90
C ILE A 240 -22.23 4.45 -5.23
N ILE A 241 -21.85 3.73 -6.29
CA ILE A 241 -22.57 2.53 -6.72
C ILE A 241 -22.41 1.40 -5.69
N LYS A 242 -21.21 1.16 -5.14
CA LYS A 242 -20.99 0.18 -4.06
C LYS A 242 -21.88 0.45 -2.85
N LYS A 243 -21.96 1.72 -2.40
CA LYS A 243 -22.84 2.13 -1.29
C LYS A 243 -24.33 1.93 -1.60
N ARG A 244 -24.75 2.22 -2.83
CA ARG A 244 -26.13 1.95 -3.27
C ARG A 244 -26.44 0.45 -3.22
N LEU A 245 -25.49 -0.39 -3.66
CA LEU A 245 -25.63 -1.85 -3.61
C LEU A 245 -25.68 -2.37 -2.17
N GLU A 246 -24.79 -1.90 -1.29
CA GLU A 246 -24.78 -2.22 0.13
C GLU A 246 -26.12 -1.88 0.80
N ARG A 247 -26.57 -0.62 0.67
CA ARG A 247 -27.84 -0.16 1.21
C ARG A 247 -29.00 -1.01 0.70
N ARG A 248 -29.02 -1.31 -0.59
CA ARG A 248 -30.10 -2.09 -1.19
C ARG A 248 -30.13 -3.53 -0.66
N CYS A 249 -28.98 -4.14 -0.38
CA CYS A 249 -28.90 -5.45 0.27
C CYS A 249 -29.39 -5.39 1.73
N ALA A 250 -29.10 -4.32 2.45
CA ALA A 250 -29.56 -4.11 3.83
C ALA A 250 -31.08 -3.89 3.92
N GLU A 251 -31.66 -3.16 2.96
CA GLU A 251 -33.10 -2.86 2.93
C GLU A 251 -33.95 -4.02 2.37
N ALA A 252 -33.40 -4.83 1.46
CA ALA A 252 -34.10 -5.94 0.82
C ALA A 252 -33.28 -7.24 0.91
N PRO A 253 -33.50 -8.09 1.93
CA PRO A 253 -32.78 -9.36 2.12
C PRO A 253 -32.87 -10.33 0.93
N GLN A 254 -33.90 -10.21 0.09
CA GLN A 254 -34.05 -10.95 -1.15
C GLN A 254 -32.90 -10.64 -2.12
N VAL A 255 -32.47 -9.38 -2.20
CA VAL A 255 -31.34 -8.95 -3.05
C VAL A 255 -30.04 -9.56 -2.56
N GLN A 256 -29.79 -9.53 -1.24
CA GLN A 256 -28.63 -10.18 -0.62
C GLN A 256 -28.58 -11.68 -1.00
N ARG A 257 -29.67 -12.42 -0.78
CA ARG A 257 -29.75 -13.85 -1.11
C ARG A 257 -29.57 -14.14 -2.60
N ALA A 258 -30.10 -13.27 -3.46
CA ALA A 258 -29.95 -13.41 -4.90
C ALA A 258 -28.49 -13.22 -5.36
N ILE A 259 -27.76 -12.28 -4.74
CA ILE A 259 -26.32 -12.09 -4.96
C ILE A 259 -25.53 -13.28 -4.43
N GLU A 260 -25.83 -13.77 -3.22
CA GLU A 260 -25.18 -14.94 -2.64
C GLU A 260 -25.31 -16.16 -3.56
N LYS A 261 -26.52 -16.43 -4.07
CA LYS A 261 -26.77 -17.51 -5.03
C LYS A 261 -26.05 -17.30 -6.36
N ALA A 262 -25.94 -16.05 -6.84
CA ALA A 262 -25.15 -15.72 -8.02
C ALA A 262 -23.65 -15.98 -7.81
N VAL A 263 -23.12 -15.61 -6.65
CA VAL A 263 -21.73 -15.87 -6.25
C VAL A 263 -21.45 -17.37 -6.13
N GLU A 264 -22.36 -18.14 -5.53
CA GLU A 264 -22.27 -19.61 -5.50
C GLU A 264 -22.22 -20.20 -6.90
N THR A 265 -23.09 -19.73 -7.81
CA THR A 265 -23.11 -20.17 -9.21
C THR A 265 -21.78 -19.86 -9.91
N ILE A 266 -21.22 -18.66 -9.70
CA ILE A 266 -19.95 -18.26 -10.30
C ILE A 266 -18.80 -19.10 -9.76
N ASN A 267 -18.76 -19.37 -8.45
CA ASN A 267 -17.68 -20.10 -7.81
C ASN A 267 -17.53 -21.57 -8.27
N GLY A 268 -18.49 -22.10 -9.03
CA GLY A 268 -18.42 -23.44 -9.60
C GLY A 268 -18.48 -24.57 -8.56
N HIS A 269 -18.37 -25.79 -9.06
CA HIS A 269 -18.45 -27.03 -8.31
C HIS A 269 -17.26 -27.93 -8.65
N VAL A 270 -16.49 -28.31 -7.63
CA VAL A 270 -15.37 -29.24 -7.78
C VAL A 270 -15.88 -30.57 -8.35
N GLY A 271 -15.21 -31.04 -9.41
CA GLY A 271 -15.62 -32.24 -10.16
C GLY A 271 -16.43 -31.96 -11.43
N ASP A 272 -16.85 -30.71 -11.68
CA ASP A 272 -17.44 -30.27 -12.95
C ASP A 272 -16.66 -29.08 -13.52
N PRO A 273 -15.67 -29.31 -14.41
CA PRO A 273 -14.83 -28.23 -14.95
C PRO A 273 -15.61 -27.09 -15.62
N ARG A 274 -16.71 -27.39 -16.32
CA ARG A 274 -17.50 -26.37 -17.03
C ARG A 274 -18.27 -25.44 -16.07
N SER A 275 -18.46 -25.86 -14.82
CA SER A 275 -19.06 -24.99 -13.81
C SER A 275 -18.20 -23.77 -13.48
N PHE A 276 -16.88 -23.82 -13.76
CA PHE A 276 -15.94 -22.73 -13.52
C PHE A 276 -15.82 -21.74 -14.68
N ASP A 277 -16.46 -21.98 -15.84
CA ASP A 277 -16.35 -21.11 -17.03
C ASP A 277 -16.71 -19.64 -16.71
N ARG A 278 -17.70 -19.41 -15.85
CA ARG A 278 -18.11 -18.06 -15.43
C ARG A 278 -17.07 -17.38 -14.53
N LEU A 279 -16.44 -18.14 -13.63
CA LEU A 279 -15.36 -17.62 -12.81
C LEU A 279 -14.15 -17.30 -13.70
N ASP A 280 -13.80 -18.17 -14.64
CA ASP A 280 -12.70 -17.93 -15.57
C ASP A 280 -12.94 -16.64 -16.39
N GLU A 281 -14.14 -16.46 -16.94
CA GLU A 281 -14.49 -15.24 -17.68
C GLU A 281 -14.40 -13.99 -16.79
N LEU A 282 -14.90 -14.07 -15.56
CA LEU A 282 -14.81 -12.98 -14.59
C LEU A 282 -13.34 -12.65 -14.28
N LEU A 283 -12.50 -13.65 -14.00
CA LEU A 283 -11.08 -13.47 -13.68
C LEU A 283 -10.28 -12.91 -14.86
N ASN A 284 -10.59 -13.37 -16.08
CA ASN A 284 -9.98 -12.84 -17.30
C ASN A 284 -10.34 -11.37 -17.56
N ALA A 285 -11.44 -10.86 -16.98
CA ALA A 285 -11.84 -9.46 -17.11
C ALA A 285 -11.20 -8.52 -16.06
N GLN A 286 -10.44 -9.04 -15.10
CA GLN A 286 -9.81 -8.23 -14.04
C GLN A 286 -8.59 -7.44 -14.52
N SER A 287 -8.17 -6.44 -13.74
CA SER A 287 -6.96 -5.63 -13.98
C SER A 287 -5.68 -6.33 -13.53
N TYR A 288 -5.79 -7.58 -13.09
CA TYR A 288 -4.67 -8.42 -12.69
C TYR A 288 -4.83 -9.82 -13.29
N ARG A 289 -3.71 -10.54 -13.35
CA ARG A 289 -3.65 -11.93 -13.76
C ARG A 289 -2.89 -12.71 -12.71
N LEU A 290 -3.55 -13.68 -12.10
CA LEU A 290 -2.90 -14.58 -11.15
C LEU A 290 -2.15 -15.68 -11.91
N ALA A 291 -0.93 -16.00 -11.49
CA ALA A 291 -0.09 -16.99 -12.15
C ALA A 291 0.70 -17.84 -11.16
N PHE A 292 1.18 -18.99 -11.64
CA PHE A 292 2.00 -19.91 -10.84
C PHE A 292 3.35 -19.28 -10.51
N TRP A 293 3.68 -19.18 -9.22
CA TRP A 293 4.84 -18.44 -8.75
C TRP A 293 6.17 -18.93 -9.35
N ARG A 294 6.30 -20.22 -9.65
CA ARG A 294 7.54 -20.82 -10.19
C ARG A 294 7.81 -20.51 -11.66
N VAL A 295 6.82 -20.08 -12.42
CA VAL A 295 6.93 -19.96 -13.89
C VAL A 295 6.75 -18.51 -14.36
N ALA A 296 6.07 -17.68 -13.56
CA ALA A 296 5.70 -16.32 -13.95
C ALA A 296 6.59 -15.22 -13.33
N ALA A 297 7.57 -15.56 -12.49
CA ALA A 297 8.42 -14.57 -11.81
C ALA A 297 9.30 -13.74 -12.77
N GLU A 298 9.65 -14.29 -13.93
CA GLU A 298 10.40 -13.60 -14.99
C GLU A 298 9.49 -12.74 -15.90
N GLU A 299 8.17 -12.96 -15.87
CA GLU A 299 7.19 -12.22 -16.68
C GLU A 299 6.56 -11.04 -15.93
N ILE A 300 6.99 -10.76 -14.70
CA ILE A 300 6.42 -9.69 -13.86
C ILE A 300 6.60 -8.34 -14.53
N ASN A 301 5.51 -7.59 -14.66
CA ASN A 301 5.45 -6.31 -15.34
C ASN A 301 5.43 -5.10 -14.40
N TYR A 302 5.98 -5.24 -13.19
CA TYR A 302 6.25 -4.12 -12.30
C TYR A 302 7.64 -4.24 -11.69
N ARG A 303 8.28 -3.11 -11.41
CA ARG A 303 9.59 -3.11 -10.75
C ARG A 303 9.43 -3.56 -9.30
N ARG A 304 10.30 -4.47 -8.87
CA ARG A 304 10.35 -5.03 -7.51
C ARG A 304 11.56 -4.52 -6.74
N PHE A 305 11.56 -4.75 -5.43
CA PHE A 305 12.79 -4.75 -4.65
C PHE A 305 13.52 -6.09 -4.86
N PHE A 306 14.64 -6.06 -5.58
CA PHE A 306 15.34 -7.26 -6.06
C PHE A 306 14.37 -8.27 -6.72
N ASP A 307 14.38 -9.52 -6.27
CA ASP A 307 13.54 -10.62 -6.72
C ASP A 307 12.33 -10.88 -5.80
N VAL A 308 12.05 -9.99 -4.85
CA VAL A 308 10.94 -10.14 -3.89
C VAL A 308 9.63 -9.71 -4.54
N ASN A 309 8.78 -10.68 -4.86
CA ASN A 309 7.48 -10.45 -5.52
C ASN A 309 6.52 -9.60 -4.67
N ASP A 310 6.63 -9.67 -3.35
CA ASP A 310 5.69 -8.99 -2.43
C ASP A 310 6.02 -7.51 -2.21
N LEU A 311 7.06 -6.98 -2.86
CA LEU A 311 7.51 -5.59 -2.73
C LEU A 311 7.48 -4.88 -4.08
N ALA A 312 6.44 -4.08 -4.32
CA ALA A 312 6.33 -3.28 -5.54
C ALA A 312 6.98 -1.91 -5.37
N ALA A 313 7.78 -1.50 -6.35
CA ALA A 313 8.45 -0.23 -6.31
C ALA A 313 7.48 0.94 -6.54
N ILE A 314 7.69 2.02 -5.79
CA ILE A 314 6.95 3.27 -5.95
C ILE A 314 7.80 4.33 -6.65
N ARG A 315 7.13 5.27 -7.31
CA ARG A 315 7.71 6.30 -8.17
C ARG A 315 7.92 7.61 -7.44
N VAL A 316 8.74 7.59 -6.40
CA VAL A 316 9.01 8.78 -5.54
C VAL A 316 9.72 9.93 -6.26
N GLU A 317 10.17 9.74 -7.51
CA GLU A 317 10.60 10.84 -8.38
C GLU A 317 9.42 11.76 -8.76
N LEU A 318 8.18 11.26 -8.73
CA LEU A 318 7.00 12.05 -8.99
C LEU A 318 6.65 12.91 -7.76
N PRO A 319 6.41 14.23 -7.93
CA PRO A 319 6.20 15.12 -6.80
C PRO A 319 5.06 14.71 -5.86
N GLU A 320 3.95 14.26 -6.42
CA GLU A 320 2.76 13.80 -5.72
C GLU A 320 2.98 12.51 -4.93
N VAL A 321 3.76 11.56 -5.46
CA VAL A 321 4.08 10.29 -4.78
C VAL A 321 5.00 10.56 -3.59
N PHE A 322 6.02 11.40 -3.78
CA PHE A 322 6.86 11.83 -2.69
C PHE A 322 6.04 12.49 -1.57
N ASP A 323 5.22 13.49 -1.92
CA ASP A 323 4.47 14.26 -0.92
C ASP A 323 3.43 13.36 -0.21
N ALA A 324 2.84 12.37 -0.91
CA ALA A 324 1.96 11.37 -0.32
C ALA A 324 2.68 10.41 0.63
N ALA A 325 3.86 9.89 0.26
CA ALA A 325 4.60 8.93 1.08
C ALA A 325 5.30 9.58 2.29
N HIS A 326 5.63 10.87 2.25
CA HIS A 326 6.44 11.53 3.29
C HIS A 326 5.64 12.37 4.29
N LYS A 327 4.30 12.40 4.20
CA LYS A 327 3.48 13.30 5.02
C LYS A 327 3.67 13.05 6.53
N LEU A 328 3.45 11.83 7.03
CA LEU A 328 3.66 11.53 8.45
C LEU A 328 5.13 11.72 8.86
N LEU A 329 6.08 11.34 8.02
CA LEU A 329 7.50 11.57 8.29
C LEU A 329 7.79 13.05 8.55
N LEU A 330 7.31 13.93 7.67
CA LEU A 330 7.52 15.38 7.78
C LEU A 330 6.75 15.99 8.97
N GLU A 331 5.59 15.45 9.34
CA GLU A 331 4.89 15.82 10.58
C GLU A 331 5.72 15.50 11.83
N LEU A 332 6.39 14.34 11.85
CA LEU A 332 7.26 13.90 12.95
C LEU A 332 8.60 14.66 12.99
N VAL A 333 9.11 15.10 11.85
CA VAL A 333 10.24 16.04 11.78
C VAL A 333 9.80 17.42 12.32
N ALA A 334 8.62 17.91 11.92
CA ALA A 334 8.12 19.21 12.36
C ALA A 334 7.87 19.28 13.88
N SER A 335 7.52 18.16 14.52
CA SER A 335 7.36 18.10 15.98
C SER A 335 8.69 17.99 16.73
N GLY A 336 9.80 17.78 16.04
CA GLY A 336 11.10 17.51 16.62
C GLY A 336 11.26 16.09 17.18
N ALA A 337 10.28 15.19 16.95
CA ALA A 337 10.38 13.79 17.35
C ALA A 337 11.45 13.04 16.55
N ILE A 338 11.62 13.40 15.28
CA ILE A 338 12.69 12.89 14.42
C ILE A 338 13.76 13.95 14.28
N THR A 339 15.00 13.59 14.64
CA THR A 339 16.17 14.47 14.53
C THR A 339 17.17 13.98 13.48
N GLY A 340 16.98 12.79 12.94
CA GLY A 340 17.76 12.25 11.82
C GLY A 340 16.99 11.23 10.99
N LEU A 341 17.48 10.97 9.79
CA LEU A 341 16.89 10.04 8.83
C LEU A 341 17.94 9.04 8.34
N ARG A 342 17.56 7.77 8.25
CA ARG A 342 18.27 6.76 7.46
C ARG A 342 17.40 6.36 6.29
N ILE A 343 17.93 6.46 5.08
CA ILE A 343 17.19 6.09 3.86
C ILE A 343 17.60 4.69 3.42
N ASP A 344 16.60 3.83 3.35
CA ASP A 344 16.70 2.47 2.82
C ASP A 344 16.86 2.46 1.30
N HIS A 345 17.76 1.61 0.81
CA HIS A 345 17.92 1.30 -0.60
C HIS A 345 17.83 2.49 -1.59
N PRO A 346 18.61 3.57 -1.39
CA PRO A 346 18.64 4.72 -2.27
C PRO A 346 19.07 4.39 -3.70
N ASP A 347 19.87 3.34 -3.91
CA ASP A 347 20.33 2.91 -5.24
C ASP A 347 19.19 2.31 -6.09
N GLY A 348 18.04 1.99 -5.49
CA GLY A 348 16.82 1.60 -6.22
C GLY A 348 16.00 2.79 -6.74
N LEU A 349 16.29 4.01 -6.29
CA LEU A 349 15.58 5.21 -6.69
C LEU A 349 15.95 5.65 -8.11
N TYR A 350 14.98 6.16 -8.85
CA TYR A 350 15.22 6.65 -10.22
C TYR A 350 16.15 7.87 -10.25
N ARG A 351 16.04 8.78 -9.27
CA ARG A 351 16.85 10.01 -9.16
C ARG A 351 17.22 10.31 -7.70
N PRO A 352 18.22 9.61 -7.13
CA PRO A 352 18.54 9.72 -5.70
C PRO A 352 18.98 11.12 -5.28
N LEU A 353 19.76 11.84 -6.09
CA LEU A 353 20.16 13.23 -5.78
C LEU A 353 18.94 14.15 -5.62
N GLU A 354 18.04 14.16 -6.61
CA GLU A 354 16.82 14.98 -6.58
C GLU A 354 15.93 14.62 -5.38
N TYR A 355 15.87 13.33 -5.03
CA TYR A 355 15.17 12.84 -3.84
C TYR A 355 15.77 13.45 -2.55
N PHE A 356 17.09 13.41 -2.36
CA PHE A 356 17.74 13.95 -1.17
C PHE A 356 17.63 15.47 -1.05
N GLU A 357 17.83 16.20 -2.16
CA GLU A 357 17.65 17.65 -2.20
C GLU A 357 16.21 18.04 -1.81
N LYS A 358 15.22 17.31 -2.37
CA LYS A 358 13.82 17.52 -2.03
C LYS A 358 13.52 17.18 -0.58
N LEU A 359 14.04 16.08 -0.06
CA LEU A 359 13.87 15.66 1.33
C LEU A 359 14.43 16.69 2.30
N GLN A 360 15.67 17.13 2.10
CA GLN A 360 16.29 18.18 2.93
C GLN A 360 15.52 19.50 2.86
N SER A 361 15.09 19.92 1.66
CA SER A 361 14.24 21.12 1.48
C SER A 361 12.92 21.01 2.25
N ARG A 362 12.26 19.85 2.21
CA ARG A 362 11.00 19.58 2.93
C ARG A 362 11.22 19.53 4.44
N CYS A 363 12.33 18.95 4.92
CA CYS A 363 12.71 18.97 6.32
C CYS A 363 13.01 20.40 6.82
N ALA A 364 13.73 21.24 6.06
CA ALA A 364 13.95 22.64 6.40
C ALA A 364 12.62 23.39 6.60
N LYS A 365 11.68 23.19 5.66
CA LYS A 365 10.34 23.77 5.75
C LYS A 365 9.56 23.25 6.96
N ALA A 366 9.61 21.95 7.24
CA ALA A 366 8.95 21.33 8.39
C ALA A 366 9.50 21.88 9.73
N LEU A 367 10.82 22.03 9.82
CA LEU A 367 11.53 22.61 10.98
C LEU A 367 11.42 24.13 11.07
N ARG A 368 10.88 24.80 10.04
CA ARG A 368 10.76 26.27 9.92
C ARG A 368 12.11 26.98 10.03
N VAL A 369 13.14 26.40 9.45
CA VAL A 369 14.48 26.98 9.32
C VAL A 369 14.78 27.29 7.86
N PRO A 370 15.62 28.30 7.55
CA PRO A 370 16.12 28.47 6.20
C PRO A 370 16.93 27.24 5.79
N LEU A 371 16.80 26.81 4.53
CA LEU A 371 17.64 25.74 3.99
C LEU A 371 19.12 26.17 4.07
N PRO A 372 20.00 25.42 4.75
CA PRO A 372 21.42 25.74 4.83
C PRO A 372 22.09 25.78 3.46
N LYS A 373 23.21 26.51 3.35
CA LYS A 373 23.94 26.68 2.07
C LYS A 373 24.48 25.37 1.50
N ASP A 374 24.80 24.42 2.36
CA ASP A 374 25.26 23.07 2.00
C ASP A 374 24.08 22.09 1.78
N GLY A 375 22.84 22.57 1.90
CA GLY A 375 21.63 21.76 1.71
C GLY A 375 21.27 20.84 2.87
N ARG A 376 21.98 20.90 4.02
CA ARG A 376 21.83 19.94 5.12
C ARG A 376 20.93 20.46 6.24
N ALA A 377 19.62 20.31 6.08
CA ALA A 377 18.65 20.76 7.08
C ALA A 377 18.45 19.79 8.24
N ILE A 378 18.65 18.49 8.01
CA ILE A 378 18.56 17.43 9.01
C ILE A 378 19.69 16.40 8.80
N TYR A 379 20.10 15.72 9.87
CA TYR A 379 21.07 14.63 9.77
C TYR A 379 20.50 13.50 8.91
N LEU A 380 21.19 13.17 7.83
CA LEU A 380 20.76 12.19 6.84
C LEU A 380 21.89 11.18 6.61
N ILE A 381 21.55 9.90 6.74
CA ILE A 381 22.42 8.78 6.35
C ILE A 381 21.67 7.90 5.36
N VAL A 382 22.43 7.15 4.56
CA VAL A 382 21.90 6.38 3.43
C VAL A 382 22.51 4.99 3.45
N GLU A 383 21.71 3.96 3.20
CA GLU A 383 22.21 2.61 3.02
C GLU A 383 22.82 2.45 1.62
N LYS A 384 24.14 2.65 1.50
CA LYS A 384 24.81 2.54 0.20
C LYS A 384 26.05 1.68 0.33
N ILE A 385 26.12 0.63 -0.49
CA ILE A 385 27.28 -0.25 -0.55
C ILE A 385 28.32 0.38 -1.48
N LEU A 386 29.52 0.62 -0.95
CA LEU A 386 30.67 1.13 -1.72
C LEU A 386 31.61 -0.02 -2.06
N THR A 387 32.19 0.02 -3.26
CA THR A 387 33.12 -1.00 -3.72
C THR A 387 34.52 -0.44 -3.95
N GLY A 388 35.54 -1.05 -3.33
CA GLY A 388 36.94 -0.61 -3.47
C GLY A 388 37.13 0.85 -3.04
N ASP A 389 37.63 1.68 -3.96
CA ASP A 389 37.91 3.11 -3.73
C ASP A 389 36.71 4.03 -4.05
N GLU A 390 35.53 3.46 -4.33
CA GLU A 390 34.31 4.23 -4.58
C GLU A 390 33.99 5.16 -3.40
N GLN A 391 33.63 6.40 -3.70
CA GLN A 391 33.23 7.41 -2.72
C GLN A 391 31.75 7.76 -2.93
N LEU A 392 31.07 8.17 -1.86
CA LEU A 392 29.75 8.75 -1.99
C LEU A 392 29.78 9.98 -2.91
N PRO A 393 28.74 10.19 -3.74
CA PRO A 393 28.65 11.40 -4.56
C PRO A 393 28.75 12.66 -3.69
N LYS A 394 29.74 13.51 -3.98
CA LYS A 394 30.03 14.73 -3.18
C LYS A 394 28.90 15.76 -3.19
N ASN A 395 27.99 15.64 -4.13
CA ASN A 395 26.84 16.52 -4.31
C ASN A 395 25.58 16.05 -3.58
N TRP A 396 25.59 14.89 -2.92
CA TRP A 396 24.47 14.49 -2.05
C TRP A 396 24.47 15.40 -0.81
N PRO A 397 23.32 16.02 -0.47
CA PRO A 397 23.22 16.94 0.65
C PRO A 397 23.31 16.20 1.98
#